data_AF-A0A8T1VQ09-F1
#
_entry.id   AF-A0A8T1VQ09-F1
#
_cell.length_a   1.000
_cell.length_b   1.000
_cell.length_c   1.000
_cell.angle_alpha   90.00
_cell.angle_beta   90.00
_cell.angle_gamma   90.00
#
_symmetry.space_group_name_H-M   'P 1'
#
loop_
_entity.id
_entity.type
_entity.pdbx_description
1 polymer ?
#
loop_
_entity_poly.entity_id
_entity_poly.type
_entity_poly.pdbx_seq_one_letter_code
_entity_poly.pdbx_strand_id
1 'polypeptide(L)'
;MKFSAVIVAAAAAVMCLVQPTAAEAEGVHLRVHVDKGICYLQCPSGQYCANGTNQCRGANNGECFNPATGAFQSGCAPGFKCDNGKEYYA
;
A
#
# COMPACT_ATOMS: atom_id res chain seq x y z
N MET A 1 -49.80 40.99 -27.32
CA MET A 1 -48.50 40.77 -26.63
C MET A 1 -48.72 40.26 -25.21
N LYS A 2 -48.97 38.96 -24.96
CA LYS A 2 -49.06 38.41 -23.57
C LYS A 2 -48.88 36.88 -23.49
N PHE A 3 -47.83 36.30 -24.06
CA PHE A 3 -47.55 34.85 -23.82
C PHE A 3 -46.08 34.54 -23.50
N SER A 4 -45.25 35.56 -23.28
CA SER A 4 -43.79 35.39 -23.27
C SER A 4 -43.13 35.11 -21.91
N ALA A 5 -43.87 34.88 -20.82
CA ALA A 5 -43.24 34.73 -19.49
C ALA A 5 -43.34 33.32 -18.88
N VAL A 6 -44.29 32.48 -19.30
CA VAL A 6 -44.58 31.22 -18.59
C VAL A 6 -43.73 30.04 -19.13
N ILE A 7 -43.33 30.07 -20.40
CA ILE A 7 -42.69 28.91 -21.05
C ILE A 7 -41.19 28.81 -20.72
N VAL A 8 -40.53 29.91 -20.37
CA VAL A 8 -39.07 29.92 -20.08
C VAL A 8 -38.73 29.29 -18.72
N ALA A 9 -39.65 29.36 -17.75
CA ALA A 9 -39.41 28.81 -16.41
C ALA A 9 -39.44 27.27 -16.35
N ALA A 10 -40.20 26.62 -17.23
CA ALA A 10 -40.34 25.17 -17.22
C ALA A 10 -39.12 24.44 -17.81
N ALA A 11 -38.38 25.07 -18.73
CA ALA A 11 -37.22 24.45 -19.37
C ALA A 11 -35.97 24.43 -18.48
N ALA A 12 -35.81 25.41 -17.57
CA ALA A 12 -34.65 25.48 -16.68
C ALA A 12 -34.66 24.39 -15.59
N ALA A 13 -35.84 24.00 -15.10
CA ALA A 13 -35.97 23.00 -14.04
C ALA A 13 -35.68 21.56 -14.54
N VAL A 14 -36.00 21.25 -15.80
CA VAL A 14 -35.76 19.94 -16.41
C VAL A 14 -34.26 19.71 -16.67
N MET A 15 -33.52 20.77 -17.02
CA MET A 15 -32.08 20.69 -17.27
C MET A 15 -31.21 20.55 -16.00
N CYS A 16 -31.75 20.85 -14.82
CA CYS A 16 -31.09 20.54 -13.55
C CYS A 16 -31.33 19.10 -13.06
N LEU A 17 -32.38 18.42 -13.55
CA LEU A 17 -32.67 17.02 -13.18
C LEU A 17 -31.92 16.00 -14.05
N VAL A 18 -31.38 16.43 -15.19
CA VAL A 18 -30.54 15.61 -16.09
C VAL A 18 -29.08 16.06 -15.99
N GLN A 19 -28.62 16.37 -14.78
CA GLN A 19 -27.19 16.32 -14.50
C GLN A 19 -26.86 14.85 -14.25
N PRO A 20 -26.20 14.13 -15.18
CA PRO A 20 -25.48 12.96 -14.75
C PRO A 20 -24.47 13.52 -13.75
N THR A 21 -24.70 13.28 -12.47
CA THR A 21 -23.61 13.33 -11.53
C THR A 21 -22.61 12.36 -12.13
N ALA A 22 -21.57 12.90 -12.77
CA ALA A 22 -20.29 12.26 -12.78
C ALA A 22 -19.94 12.10 -11.30
N ALA A 23 -20.57 11.11 -10.66
CA ALA A 23 -19.88 10.27 -9.72
C ALA A 23 -18.78 9.67 -10.60
N GLU A 24 -17.73 10.47 -10.76
CA GLU A 24 -16.41 10.00 -11.11
C GLU A 24 -16.29 8.76 -10.25
N ALA A 25 -16.35 7.60 -10.90
CA ALA A 25 -15.88 6.39 -10.28
C ALA A 25 -14.36 6.59 -10.20
N GLU A 26 -13.95 7.48 -9.29
CA GLU A 26 -12.62 7.51 -8.73
C GLU A 26 -12.51 6.14 -8.08
N GLY A 27 -12.05 5.18 -8.89
CA GLY A 27 -11.79 3.83 -8.44
C GLY A 27 -10.87 3.98 -7.26
N VAL A 28 -11.43 3.79 -6.07
CA VAL A 28 -10.68 3.77 -4.83
C VAL A 28 -9.64 2.68 -5.03
N HIS A 29 -8.41 3.09 -5.35
CA HIS A 29 -7.30 2.18 -5.53
C HIS A 29 -6.90 1.71 -4.14
N LEU A 30 -7.66 0.75 -3.61
CA LEU A 30 -7.39 0.13 -2.33
C LEU A 30 -6.04 -0.57 -2.49
N ARG A 31 -4.98 0.04 -1.98
CA ARG A 31 -3.69 -0.61 -1.81
C ARG A 31 -3.85 -1.62 -0.68
N VAL A 32 -4.52 -2.73 -0.99
CA VAL A 32 -4.50 -3.93 -0.16
C VAL A 32 -3.04 -4.32 -0.10
N HIS A 33 -2.42 -4.04 1.04
CA HIS A 33 -1.16 -4.67 1.36
C HIS A 33 -1.50 -6.15 1.41
N VAL A 34 -1.11 -6.90 0.39
CA VAL A 34 -1.09 -8.35 0.47
C VAL A 34 -0.15 -8.65 1.62
N ASP A 35 -0.73 -8.93 2.78
CA ASP A 35 0.00 -9.47 3.92
C ASP A 35 0.70 -10.72 3.38
N LYS A 36 2.02 -10.62 3.21
CA LYS A 36 2.82 -11.76 2.76
C LYS A 36 2.77 -12.91 3.76
N GLY A 37 2.13 -12.73 4.92
CA GLY A 37 2.09 -13.70 6.00
C GLY A 37 3.39 -13.64 6.78
N ILE A 38 3.27 -13.58 8.10
CA ILE A 38 4.42 -13.55 8.99
C ILE A 38 5.02 -14.96 9.03
N CYS A 39 6.34 -15.07 8.89
CA CYS A 39 7.02 -16.34 9.10
C CYS A 39 7.45 -16.51 10.56
N TYR A 40 7.01 -17.60 11.19
CA TYR A 40 7.28 -17.92 12.60
C TYR A 40 8.30 -19.06 12.78
N LEU A 41 9.03 -19.43 11.73
CA LEU A 41 10.00 -20.53 11.83
C LEU A 41 11.17 -20.14 12.73
N GLN A 42 11.48 -21.03 13.67
CA GLN A 42 12.71 -20.94 14.44
C GLN A 42 13.89 -21.33 13.54
N CYS A 43 14.74 -20.36 13.22
CA CYS A 43 15.88 -20.57 12.35
C CYS A 43 17.18 -20.83 13.14
N PRO A 44 18.16 -21.55 12.54
CA PRO A 44 19.51 -21.65 13.08
C PRO A 44 20.17 -20.27 13.20
N SER A 45 21.20 -20.17 14.04
CA SER A 45 21.98 -18.94 14.18
C SER A 45 22.51 -18.41 12.83
N GLY A 46 22.31 -17.11 12.58
CA GLY A 46 22.70 -16.45 11.33
C GLY A 46 21.70 -16.64 10.17
N GLN A 47 20.59 -17.34 10.40
CA GLN A 47 19.49 -17.46 9.45
C GLN A 47 18.21 -16.85 10.00
N TYR A 48 17.38 -16.36 9.08
CA TYR A 48 16.15 -15.65 9.41
C TYR A 48 15.03 -16.09 8.47
N CYS A 49 13.81 -16.11 8.98
CA CYS A 49 12.64 -16.39 8.15
C CYS A 49 11.99 -15.08 7.72
N ALA A 50 11.92 -14.87 6.41
CA ALA A 50 11.28 -13.68 5.86
C ALA A 50 9.77 -13.89 5.71
N ASN A 51 9.02 -12.80 5.86
CA ASN A 51 7.59 -12.79 5.60
C ASN A 51 7.30 -13.22 4.16
N GLY A 52 6.29 -14.06 3.95
CA GLY A 52 6.01 -14.68 2.65
C GLY A 52 6.83 -15.91 2.32
N THR A 53 7.66 -16.39 3.24
CA THR A 53 8.39 -17.64 3.07
C THR A 53 8.08 -18.60 4.20
N ASN A 54 8.36 -19.88 3.95
CA ASN A 54 8.39 -20.93 4.97
C ASN A 54 9.79 -21.56 5.00
N GLN A 55 10.82 -20.75 4.84
CA GLN A 55 12.21 -21.21 4.69
C GLN A 55 13.15 -20.27 5.43
N CYS A 56 14.09 -20.86 6.18
CA CYS A 56 15.19 -20.14 6.79
C CYS A 56 16.30 -19.94 5.76
N ARG A 57 16.87 -18.74 5.72
CA ARG A 57 18.11 -18.50 4.96
C ARG A 57 18.97 -17.46 5.66
N GLY A 58 20.26 -17.45 5.35
CA GLY A 58 21.15 -16.35 5.74
C GLY A 58 20.96 -15.14 4.84
N ALA A 59 21.50 -14.00 5.28
CA ALA A 59 21.69 -12.84 4.43
C ALA A 59 22.78 -13.11 3.39
N ASN A 60 22.58 -12.65 2.15
CA ASN A 60 23.61 -12.69 1.12
C ASN A 60 24.56 -11.47 1.25
N ASN A 61 25.60 -11.42 0.42
CA ASN A 61 26.55 -10.30 0.41
C ASN A 61 25.83 -8.96 0.16
N GLY A 62 25.98 -8.02 1.11
CA GLY A 62 25.36 -6.69 1.07
C GLY A 62 23.90 -6.66 1.54
N GLU A 63 23.31 -7.80 1.83
CA GLU A 63 21.95 -7.92 2.35
C GLU A 63 21.96 -7.96 3.89
N CYS A 64 20.87 -7.49 4.50
CA CYS A 64 20.66 -7.57 5.94
C CYS A 64 19.19 -7.89 6.24
N PHE A 65 18.94 -8.75 7.22
CA PHE A 65 17.58 -9.04 7.68
C PHE A 65 17.09 -7.93 8.61
N ASN A 66 15.98 -7.30 8.24
CA ASN A 66 15.30 -6.30 9.05
C ASN A 66 14.15 -6.97 9.84
N PRO A 67 14.28 -7.12 11.17
CA PRO A 67 13.24 -7.74 12.00
C PRO A 67 11.96 -6.90 12.10
N ALA A 68 12.02 -5.58 11.88
CA ALA A 68 10.84 -4.72 11.93
C ALA A 68 9.93 -4.93 10.70
N THR A 69 10.52 -5.25 9.54
CA THR A 69 9.75 -5.52 8.30
C THR A 69 9.61 -7.02 8.02
N GLY A 70 10.38 -7.86 8.71
CA GLY A 70 10.47 -9.29 8.45
C GLY A 70 11.01 -9.58 7.05
N ALA A 71 11.86 -8.71 6.50
CA ALA A 71 12.38 -8.82 5.15
C ALA A 71 13.88 -8.65 5.13
N PHE A 72 14.50 -9.29 4.15
CA PHE A 72 15.87 -8.97 3.81
C PHE A 72 15.91 -7.76 2.85
N GLN A 73 16.88 -6.88 3.07
CA GLN A 73 17.04 -5.63 2.35
C GLN A 73 18.53 -5.34 2.10
N SER A 74 18.84 -4.50 1.12
CA SER A 74 20.22 -4.07 0.87
C SER A 74 20.64 -3.05 1.93
N GLY A 75 21.65 -3.38 2.72
CA GLY A 75 22.11 -2.56 3.84
C GLY A 75 21.04 -2.30 4.91
N CYS A 76 21.33 -1.30 5.76
CA CYS A 76 20.45 -0.87 6.84
C CYS A 76 20.07 0.60 6.67
N ALA A 77 18.92 0.98 7.21
CA ALA A 77 18.53 2.39 7.27
C ALA A 77 19.52 3.22 8.11
N PRO A 78 19.61 4.55 7.92
CA PRO A 78 20.42 5.40 8.78
C PRO A 78 20.09 5.22 10.27
N GLY A 79 21.13 5.15 11.10
CA GLY A 79 20.99 4.85 12.53
C GLY A 79 20.93 3.36 12.86
N PHE A 80 21.03 2.50 11.85
CA PHE A 80 21.11 1.05 12.03
C PHE A 80 22.39 0.50 11.38
N LYS A 81 22.86 -0.62 11.92
CA LYS A 81 24.00 -1.38 11.42
C LYS A 81 23.61 -2.83 11.18
N CYS A 82 24.25 -3.45 10.19
CA CYS A 82 24.12 -4.87 9.96
C CYS A 82 25.20 -5.60 10.76
N ASP A 83 24.79 -6.46 11.68
CA ASP A 83 25.70 -7.36 12.40
C ASP A 83 25.21 -8.80 12.27
N ASN A 84 26.12 -9.71 11.92
CA ASN A 84 25.82 -11.12 11.63
C ASN A 84 24.56 -11.32 10.74
N GLY A 85 24.42 -10.49 9.70
CA GLY A 85 23.32 -10.56 8.74
C GLY A 85 21.95 -10.07 9.25
N LYS A 86 21.88 -9.40 10.41
CA LYS A 86 20.66 -8.80 10.96
C LYS A 86 20.86 -7.34 11.33
N GLU A 87 19.80 -6.56 11.13
CA GLU A 87 19.75 -5.15 11.47
C GLU A 87 19.63 -4.93 12.99
N TYR A 88 20.47 -4.02 13.51
CA TYR A 88 20.45 -3.54 14.88
C TYR A 88 20.57 -2.02 14.90
N TYR A 89 20.06 -1.37 15.94
CA TYR A 89 20.35 0.04 16.19
C TYR A 89 21.86 0.25 16.38
N ALA A 90 22.41 1.29 15.76
CA ALA A 90 23.85 1.53 15.66
C ALA A 90 24.46 2.10 16.96
#